data_AF-A0A6B2UZM0-F1
#
_entry.id   AF-A0A6B2UZM0-F1
#
_cell.length_a   1.000
_cell.length_b   1.000
_cell.length_c   1.000
_cell.angle_alpha   90.00
_cell.angle_beta   90.00
_cell.angle_gamma   90.00
#
_symmetry.space_group_name_H-M   'P 1'
#
loop_
_entity.id
_entity.type
_entity.pdbx_description
1 polymer ?
#
loop_
_entity_poly.entity_id
_entity_poly.type
_entity_poly.pdbx_seq_one_letter_code
_entity_poly.pdbx_strand_id
1 'polypeptide(L)'
;ANLVVIDIDAHGQPPPDRDRLLPGIPIPRSVDLSGLANGFHTLGVLAALRGEVSPADDETTLRVRTPSGGLHVWYRAHSSHRWQCSTGSNSPRALAWQVDVRAHGGYIVVPGTTTTAGTYTPVGPTREPAALPSWLAQELAR
;
A
#
# COMPACT_ATOMS: atom_id res chain seq x y z
N ALA A 1 10.87 10.17 -11.91
CA ALA A 1 9.99 9.04 -12.28
C ALA A 1 8.58 9.33 -11.77
N ASN A 2 7.54 9.16 -12.59
CA ASN A 2 6.14 9.34 -12.19
C ASN A 2 5.59 8.01 -11.68
N LEU A 3 6.13 7.55 -10.54
CA LEU A 3 5.74 6.28 -9.93
C LEU A 3 5.14 6.52 -8.56
N VAL A 4 4.15 5.69 -8.23
CA VAL A 4 3.60 5.54 -6.89
C VAL A 4 3.74 4.07 -6.52
N VAL A 5 4.25 3.80 -5.33
CA VAL A 5 4.32 2.45 -4.79
C VAL A 5 3.53 2.41 -3.50
N ILE A 6 2.58 1.48 -3.44
CA ILE A 6 1.88 1.14 -2.21
C ILE A 6 2.73 0.09 -1.51
N ASP A 7 3.27 0.44 -0.35
CA ASP A 7 4.12 -0.41 0.47
C ASP A 7 3.29 -1.04 1.59
N ILE A 8 3.06 -2.34 1.48
CA ILE A 8 2.19 -3.11 2.36
C ILE A 8 3.06 -3.93 3.29
N ASP A 9 3.08 -3.57 4.57
CA ASP A 9 3.87 -4.26 5.58
C ASP A 9 3.17 -5.49 6.14
N ALA A 10 3.97 -6.48 6.53
CA ALA A 10 3.53 -7.74 7.16
C ALA A 10 3.94 -7.85 8.64
N HIS A 11 4.20 -6.72 9.31
CA HIS A 11 4.76 -6.72 10.65
C HIS A 11 3.77 -7.24 11.69
N GLY A 12 4.18 -8.21 12.50
CA GLY A 12 3.39 -8.78 13.60
C GLY A 12 3.31 -7.85 14.81
N GLN A 13 2.57 -6.75 14.68
CA GLN A 13 2.29 -5.80 15.75
C GLN A 13 0.80 -5.83 16.11
N PRO A 14 0.42 -5.59 17.37
CA PRO A 14 -0.99 -5.42 17.72
C PRO A 14 -1.60 -4.27 16.90
N PRO A 15 -2.81 -4.45 16.34
CA PRO A 15 -3.48 -3.38 15.64
C PRO A 15 -3.77 -2.21 16.59
N PRO A 16 -3.70 -0.96 16.10
CA PRO A 16 -4.11 0.20 16.87
C PRO A 16 -5.64 0.20 17.03
N ASP A 17 -6.12 1.21 17.75
CA ASP A 17 -7.56 1.46 17.86
C ASP A 17 -8.22 1.60 16.47
N ARG A 18 -9.51 1.24 16.40
CA ARG A 18 -10.29 1.17 15.15
C ARG A 18 -10.24 2.44 14.31
N ASP A 19 -10.24 3.59 14.97
CA ASP A 19 -10.19 4.93 14.37
C ASP A 19 -8.81 5.28 13.80
N ARG A 20 -7.77 4.52 14.12
CA ARG A 20 -6.41 4.69 13.61
C ARG A 20 -6.04 3.68 12.52
N LEU A 21 -6.90 2.70 12.24
CA LEU A 21 -6.66 1.72 11.18
C LEU A 21 -6.70 2.35 9.79
N LEU A 22 -7.64 3.27 9.55
CA LEU A 22 -7.79 4.01 8.30
C LEU A 22 -7.87 5.51 8.61
N PRO A 23 -6.75 6.25 8.52
CA PRO A 23 -6.74 7.68 8.85
C PRO A 23 -7.80 8.46 8.09
N GLY A 24 -8.72 9.10 8.81
CA GLY A 24 -9.80 9.91 8.24
C GLY A 24 -10.99 9.11 7.67
N ILE A 25 -11.02 7.79 7.82
CA ILE A 25 -12.10 6.94 7.31
C ILE A 25 -12.71 6.16 8.48
N PRO A 26 -13.96 6.48 8.88
CA PRO A 26 -14.62 5.75 9.94
C PRO A 26 -14.96 4.33 9.47
N ILE A 27 -14.53 3.33 10.23
CA ILE A 27 -14.94 1.93 10.00
C ILE A 27 -16.22 1.68 10.83
N PRO A 28 -17.38 1.40 10.21
CA PRO A 28 -18.64 1.19 10.94
C PRO A 28 -18.53 0.04 11.94
N ARG A 29 -19.06 0.15 13.17
CA ARG A 29 -18.94 -0.89 14.22
C ARG A 29 -19.48 -2.28 13.82
N SER A 30 -20.34 -2.34 12.81
CA SER A 30 -20.85 -3.58 12.23
C SER A 30 -19.80 -4.39 11.46
N VAL A 31 -18.69 -3.78 11.05
CA VAL A 31 -17.58 -4.48 10.41
C VAL A 31 -16.77 -5.19 11.49
N ASP A 32 -16.76 -6.52 11.45
CA ASP A 32 -15.88 -7.34 12.28
C ASP A 32 -14.43 -7.16 11.83
N LEU A 33 -13.55 -6.85 12.78
CA LEU A 33 -12.11 -6.66 12.57
C LEU A 33 -11.29 -7.75 13.27
N SER A 34 -11.95 -8.78 13.79
CA SER A 34 -11.30 -9.95 14.38
C SER A 34 -10.37 -10.59 13.34
N GLY A 35 -9.12 -10.87 13.74
CA GLY A 35 -8.11 -11.46 12.86
C GLY A 35 -7.34 -10.46 11.99
N LEU A 36 -7.59 -9.15 12.10
CA LEU A 36 -6.75 -8.13 11.49
C LEU A 36 -5.34 -8.16 12.12
N ALA A 37 -4.31 -8.30 11.28
CA ALA A 37 -2.96 -8.59 11.75
C ALA A 37 -1.86 -7.70 11.15
N ASN A 38 -2.04 -7.19 9.92
CA ASN A 38 -1.03 -6.42 9.22
C ASN A 38 -1.63 -5.57 8.08
N GLY A 39 -0.77 -4.96 7.27
CA GLY A 39 -1.13 -4.06 6.17
C GLY A 39 -2.00 -4.69 5.09
N PHE A 40 -1.89 -6.00 4.84
CA PHE A 40 -2.74 -6.67 3.85
C PHE A 40 -4.21 -6.66 4.27
N HIS A 41 -4.47 -6.91 5.55
CA HIS A 41 -5.84 -6.93 6.07
C HIS A 41 -6.44 -5.52 6.10
N THR A 42 -5.69 -4.52 6.56
CA THR A 42 -6.19 -3.13 6.59
C THR A 42 -6.41 -2.56 5.20
N LEU A 43 -5.52 -2.85 4.25
CA LEU A 43 -5.73 -2.47 2.86
C LEU A 43 -6.96 -3.17 2.26
N GLY A 44 -7.18 -4.43 2.60
CA GLY A 44 -8.38 -5.17 2.21
C GLY A 44 -9.65 -4.53 2.76
N VAL A 45 -9.66 -4.09 4.02
CA VAL A 45 -10.79 -3.34 4.60
C VAL A 45 -11.01 -2.02 3.86
N LEU A 46 -9.96 -1.26 3.56
CA LEU A 46 -10.08 -0.01 2.78
C LEU A 46 -10.71 -0.27 1.41
N ALA A 47 -10.19 -1.25 0.67
CA ALA A 47 -10.70 -1.61 -0.65
C ALA A 47 -12.17 -2.06 -0.59
N ALA A 48 -12.52 -2.91 0.39
CA ALA A 48 -13.91 -3.35 0.59
C ALA A 48 -14.86 -2.18 0.92
N LEU A 49 -14.44 -1.21 1.74
CA LEU A 49 -15.22 0.00 2.03
C LEU A 49 -15.41 0.91 0.80
N ARG A 50 -14.61 0.73 -0.25
CA ARG A 50 -14.73 1.41 -1.53
C ARG A 50 -15.39 0.57 -2.63
N GLY A 51 -15.71 -0.70 -2.34
CA GLY A 51 -16.24 -1.63 -3.34
C GLY A 51 -15.20 -2.05 -4.38
N GLU A 52 -13.92 -1.99 -4.02
CA GLU A 52 -12.78 -2.21 -4.92
C GLU A 52 -12.01 -3.48 -4.52
N VAL A 53 -11.20 -3.98 -5.46
CA VAL A 53 -10.26 -5.07 -5.20
C VAL A 53 -9.04 -4.52 -4.46
N SER A 54 -8.51 -5.30 -3.50
CA SER A 54 -7.29 -4.92 -2.80
C SER A 54 -6.13 -4.76 -3.78
N PRO A 55 -5.35 -3.68 -3.71
CA PRO A 55 -4.15 -3.52 -4.53
C PRO A 55 -3.14 -4.66 -4.36
N ALA A 56 -3.16 -5.38 -3.23
CA ALA A 56 -2.32 -6.56 -3.04
C ALA A 56 -2.63 -7.68 -4.06
N ASP A 57 -3.89 -7.74 -4.51
CA ASP A 57 -4.43 -8.74 -5.43
C ASP A 57 -4.45 -8.24 -6.89
N ASP A 58 -4.01 -7.01 -7.16
CA ASP A 58 -3.92 -6.49 -8.53
C ASP A 58 -2.74 -7.14 -9.28
N GLU A 59 -3.05 -8.20 -10.03
CA GLU A 59 -2.07 -8.91 -10.86
C GLU A 59 -1.78 -8.19 -12.19
N THR A 60 -2.55 -7.15 -12.52
CA THR A 60 -2.40 -6.40 -13.77
C THR A 60 -1.26 -5.38 -13.72
N THR A 61 -0.64 -5.22 -12.54
CA THR A 61 0.47 -4.31 -12.31
C THR A 61 1.70 -5.01 -11.72
N LEU A 62 2.84 -4.32 -11.73
CA LEU A 62 4.08 -4.81 -11.13
C LEU A 62 3.93 -4.91 -9.60
N ARG A 63 4.12 -6.13 -9.08
CA ARG A 63 4.17 -6.43 -7.65
C ARG A 63 5.53 -7.01 -7.26
N VAL A 64 6.02 -6.65 -6.09
CA VAL A 64 7.35 -7.06 -5.59
C VAL A 64 7.27 -7.45 -4.12
N ARG A 65 7.59 -8.70 -3.81
CA ARG A 65 7.73 -9.19 -2.44
C ARG A 65 8.90 -8.47 -1.77
N THR A 66 8.67 -7.92 -0.59
CA THR A 66 9.74 -7.31 0.21
C THR A 66 10.41 -8.37 1.09
N PRO A 67 11.66 -8.15 1.54
CA PRO A 67 12.34 -9.11 2.41
C PRO A 67 11.66 -9.31 3.77
N SER A 68 10.90 -8.32 4.26
CA SER A 68 10.12 -8.41 5.50
C SER A 68 8.84 -9.26 5.35
N GLY A 69 8.56 -9.79 4.17
CA GLY A 69 7.33 -10.55 3.86
C GLY A 69 6.18 -9.70 3.34
N GLY A 70 6.35 -8.37 3.34
CA GLY A 70 5.42 -7.39 2.77
C GLY A 70 5.39 -7.39 1.24
N LEU A 71 4.69 -6.40 0.67
CA LEU A 71 4.48 -6.29 -0.77
C LEU A 71 4.52 -4.83 -1.22
N HIS A 72 5.34 -4.54 -2.22
CA HIS A 72 5.25 -3.31 -2.99
C HIS A 72 4.33 -3.53 -4.20
N VAL A 73 3.33 -2.67 -4.37
CA VAL A 73 2.46 -2.62 -5.55
C VAL A 73 2.74 -1.32 -6.30
N TRP A 74 3.21 -1.42 -7.54
CA TRP A 74 3.74 -0.28 -8.29
C TRP A 74 2.72 0.24 -9.29
N TYR A 75 2.58 1.56 -9.40
CA TYR A 75 1.73 2.21 -10.39
C TYR A 75 2.45 3.38 -11.05
N ARG A 76 2.07 3.67 -12.29
CA ARG A 76 2.41 4.90 -13.00
C ARG A 76 1.42 6.00 -12.60
N ALA A 77 1.95 7.10 -12.08
CA ALA A 77 1.18 8.32 -11.86
C ALA A 77 1.00 9.09 -13.17
N HIS A 78 -0.14 9.79 -13.28
CA HIS A 78 -0.31 10.81 -14.31
C HIS A 78 0.70 11.95 -14.12
N SER A 79 1.31 12.41 -15.20
CA SER A 79 2.48 13.31 -15.21
C SER A 79 2.26 14.69 -14.60
N SER A 80 1.00 15.10 -14.43
CA SER A 80 0.64 16.41 -13.89
C SER A 80 0.51 16.45 -12.37
N HIS A 81 0.49 15.30 -11.67
CA HIS A 81 0.25 15.24 -10.23
C HIS A 81 1.49 14.73 -9.47
N ARG A 82 1.97 15.53 -8.50
CA ARG A 82 3.07 15.13 -7.61
C ARG A 82 2.50 14.52 -6.32
N TRP A 83 2.49 13.19 -6.26
CA TRP A 83 2.10 12.46 -5.05
C TRP A 83 3.15 12.60 -3.97
N GLN A 84 2.69 12.82 -2.73
CA GLN A 84 3.55 12.95 -1.56
C GLN A 84 3.86 11.59 -0.98
N CYS A 85 5.06 11.43 -0.43
CA CYS A 85 5.45 10.23 0.30
C CYS A 85 4.76 10.21 1.68
N SER A 86 4.26 9.05 2.09
CA SER A 86 3.93 8.75 3.49
C SER A 86 4.94 7.72 4.01
N THR A 87 5.50 7.97 5.18
CA THR A 87 6.35 6.99 5.86
C THR A 87 5.94 6.88 7.31
N GLY A 88 5.64 5.67 7.75
CA GLY A 88 5.28 5.35 9.12
C GLY A 88 3.77 5.29 9.34
N SER A 89 3.34 4.21 10.00
CA SER A 89 1.94 3.83 10.28
C SER A 89 1.11 4.84 11.09
N ASN A 90 1.69 5.97 11.49
CA ASN A 90 1.03 7.05 12.24
C ASN A 90 0.95 8.36 11.44
N SER A 91 1.32 8.34 10.16
CA SER A 91 1.15 9.49 9.30
C SER A 91 -0.34 9.69 8.99
N PRO A 92 -0.90 10.91 9.11
CA PRO A 92 -2.26 11.19 8.65
C PRO A 92 -2.43 10.95 7.14
N ARG A 93 -1.32 10.76 6.41
CA ARG A 93 -1.28 10.51 4.97
C ARG A 93 -1.07 9.04 4.61
N ALA A 94 -0.93 8.15 5.60
CA ALA A 94 -0.92 6.72 5.32
C ALA A 94 -2.29 6.29 4.79
N LEU A 95 -2.30 5.35 3.84
CA LEU A 95 -3.57 4.80 3.33
C LEU A 95 -4.28 3.99 4.40
N ALA A 96 -3.50 3.24 5.17
CA ALA A 96 -3.98 2.42 6.27
C ALA A 96 -2.83 2.12 7.24
N TRP A 97 -3.15 1.60 8.42
CA TRP A 97 -2.14 1.05 9.32
C TRP A 97 -1.33 -0.03 8.60
N GLN A 98 0.00 0.09 8.64
CA GLN A 98 0.96 -0.75 7.91
C GLN A 98 0.85 -0.66 6.37
N VAL A 99 0.33 0.45 5.84
CA VAL A 99 0.29 0.71 4.39
C VAL A 99 0.79 2.13 4.11
N ASP A 100 2.01 2.20 3.59
CA ASP A 100 2.70 3.44 3.23
C ASP A 100 2.67 3.71 1.72
N VAL A 101 2.94 4.97 1.35
CA VAL A 101 2.95 5.45 -0.03
C VAL A 101 4.34 5.97 -0.33
N ARG A 102 5.05 5.31 -1.25
CA ARG A 102 6.36 5.77 -1.73
C ARG A 102 6.20 6.44 -3.09
N ALA A 103 6.47 7.74 -3.15
CA ALA A 103 6.30 8.55 -4.35
C ALA A 103 7.42 9.61 -4.47
N HIS A 104 7.16 10.70 -5.19
CA HIS A 104 8.14 11.76 -5.43
C HIS A 104 8.73 12.30 -4.11
N GLY A 105 10.07 12.34 -4.01
CA GLY A 105 10.79 12.77 -2.81
C GLY A 105 11.08 11.67 -1.79
N GLY A 106 10.54 10.46 -1.99
CA GLY A 106 10.93 9.25 -1.27
C GLY A 106 11.95 8.41 -2.06
N TYR A 107 12.43 7.33 -1.44
CA TYR A 107 13.22 6.31 -2.13
C TYR A 107 12.36 5.05 -2.34
N ILE A 108 12.62 4.36 -3.45
CA ILE A 108 12.00 3.08 -3.78
C ILE A 108 13.13 2.10 -4.09
N VAL A 109 13.08 0.91 -3.49
CA VAL A 109 14.02 -0.16 -3.80
C VAL A 109 13.54 -0.88 -5.06
N VAL A 110 14.37 -0.89 -6.08
CA VAL A 110 14.06 -1.44 -7.41
C VAL A 110 13.92 -2.97 -7.32
N PRO A 111 12.97 -3.59 -8.06
CA PRO A 111 12.86 -5.05 -8.09
C PRO A 111 14.17 -5.73 -8.48
N GLY A 112 14.49 -6.86 -7.85
CA GLY A 112 15.74 -7.60 -8.03
C GLY A 112 16.91 -7.07 -7.18
N THR A 113 16.73 -5.99 -6.44
CA THR A 113 17.76 -5.49 -5.51
C THR A 113 17.86 -6.40 -4.29
N THR A 114 19.09 -6.80 -3.95
CA THR A 114 19.41 -7.51 -2.70
C THR A 114 20.00 -6.53 -1.71
N THR A 115 19.44 -6.49 -0.51
CA THR A 115 19.99 -5.76 0.64
C THR A 115 20.46 -6.75 1.70
N THR A 116 21.04 -6.26 2.80
CA THR A 116 21.35 -7.10 3.97
C THR A 116 20.12 -7.76 4.57
N ALA A 117 18.92 -7.20 4.36
CA ALA A 117 17.66 -7.77 4.83
C ALA A 117 17.11 -8.86 3.90
N GLY A 118 17.62 -8.96 2.66
CA GLY A 118 17.20 -9.94 1.65
C GLY A 118 16.83 -9.32 0.31
N THR A 119 16.15 -10.09 -0.54
CA THR A 119 15.90 -9.74 -1.94
C THR A 119 14.48 -9.26 -2.19
N TYR A 120 14.36 -8.13 -2.90
CA TYR A 120 13.10 -7.66 -3.45
C TYR A 120 12.73 -8.46 -4.70
N THR A 121 11.71 -9.32 -4.61
CA THR A 121 11.44 -10.32 -5.65
C THR A 121 10.15 -10.01 -6.40
N PRO A 122 10.16 -9.78 -7.73
CA PRO A 122 8.94 -9.64 -8.52
C PRO A 122 8.00 -10.84 -8.34
N VAL A 123 6.70 -10.60 -8.24
CA VAL A 123 5.67 -11.63 -8.11
C VAL A 123 4.74 -11.61 -9.32
N GLY A 124 4.33 -12.78 -9.80
CA GLY A 124 3.47 -12.92 -10.97
C GLY A 124 4.20 -12.67 -12.30
N PRO A 125 3.47 -12.60 -13.43
CA PRO A 125 4.05 -12.40 -14.76
C PRO A 125 4.31 -10.92 -15.10
N THR A 126 3.57 -9.99 -14.50
CA THR A 126 3.61 -8.56 -14.85
C THR A 126 4.92 -7.92 -14.40
N ARG A 127 5.58 -7.20 -15.31
CA ARG A 127 6.89 -6.54 -15.07
C ARG A 127 6.84 -5.02 -15.22
N GLU A 128 5.73 -4.48 -15.70
CA GLU A 128 5.53 -3.05 -15.86
C GLU A 128 4.47 -2.53 -14.90
N PRO A 129 4.69 -1.38 -14.23
CA PRO A 129 3.64 -0.74 -13.46
C PRO A 129 2.48 -0.29 -14.37
N ALA A 130 1.24 -0.64 -14.03
CA ALA A 130 0.03 -0.18 -14.70
C ALA A 130 -0.30 1.28 -14.34
N ALA A 131 -1.34 1.86 -14.93
CA ALA A 131 -1.82 3.19 -14.53
C ALA A 131 -2.39 3.15 -13.11
N LEU A 132 -2.17 4.21 -12.31
CA LEU A 132 -2.75 4.33 -10.98
C LEU A 132 -4.30 4.29 -11.05
N PRO A 133 -4.97 3.34 -10.37
CA PRO A 133 -6.42 3.32 -10.28
C PRO A 133 -6.99 4.63 -9.72
N SER A 134 -8.11 5.08 -10.28
CA SER A 134 -8.74 6.36 -9.91
C SER A 134 -9.14 6.40 -8.43
N TRP A 135 -9.62 5.29 -7.88
CA TRP A 135 -10.00 5.20 -6.47
C TRP A 135 -8.79 5.35 -5.54
N LEU A 136 -7.64 4.74 -5.87
CA LEU A 136 -6.40 4.94 -5.11
C LEU A 136 -5.92 6.38 -5.23
N ALA A 137 -5.98 6.97 -6.42
CA ALA A 137 -5.63 8.38 -6.60
C ALA A 137 -6.49 9.31 -5.72
N GLN A 138 -7.77 9.00 -5.54
CA GLN A 138 -8.65 9.75 -4.63
C GLN A 138 -8.23 9.58 -3.16
N GLU A 139 -7.91 8.36 -2.73
CA GLU A 139 -7.44 8.12 -1.35
C GLU A 139 -6.10 8.80 -1.05
N LEU A 140 -5.20 8.85 -2.03
CA LEU A 140 -3.91 9.53 -1.92
C LEU A 140 -4.02 11.06 -1.88
N ALA A 141 -5.12 11.62 -2.39
CA ALA A 141 -5.35 13.06 -2.48
C ALA A 141 -6.05 13.67 -1.24
N ARG A 142 -6.56 12.83 -0.34
CA ARG A 142 -7.31 13.19 0.85
C ARG A 142 -6.38 13.58 2.01
#